data_AF-A0A835RZG0-F1
#
_entry.id   AF-A0A835RZG0-F1
#
_cell.length_a   1.000
_cell.length_b   1.000
_cell.length_c   1.000
_cell.angle_alpha   90.00
_cell.angle_beta   90.00
_cell.angle_gamma   90.00
#
_symmetry.space_group_name_H-M   'P 1'
#
loop_
_entity.id
_entity.type
_entity.pdbx_description
1 polymer ?
#
loop_
_entity_poly.entity_id
_entity_poly.type
_entity_poly.pdbx_seq_one_letter_code
_entity_poly.pdbx_strand_id
1 'polypeptide(L)'
;MYRKMRKDDIAPNMFTYNILIKALCQNGSVDFAHKLLEEMSIYGHLPDSVSYTTLVSALCSARRLEEAMELVNKVSPSVPTYNALINGFCGESRIQEAFHLASAMKEKGLQPNVITYTTMINALCKAGDIRSCLSMLSKMFIIGCRPNLHTYASLMKGFFENGKVLDALEVWKQLIEDGYIPNVITYNILIHGLCLNKYLHKAVDVFSEMVKNGCSPNVSSYGTLIAGFSKLGDLHGAFIWWNKMMESGCIPNVFVYTSMVDIFCRKCMFDHAWNLIRNMLSENCMPNTVTFNSLIKGLCDGGRVQWALSIFDEMRRHGCSPNTRTYNELLDGLCKERNLVGTFQLVNNMFQNGVEFNGVTYNTILKGFCNVGMTREALLLIGKMKVKGIPLDLITFNLLIHAYCREGNILNATGLIALMDVESCFPDIFIYTTLISGLLVQHRLEDALFYLLKMLSEGIQPNVATWDALVRAFLEQIGCFVTTQRLEHILSN
;
A
#
# COMPACT_ATOMS: atom_id res chain seq x y z
N MET A 1 -29.82 -27.49 13.89
CA MET A 1 -29.75 -28.89 13.42
C MET A 1 -28.92 -29.78 14.36
N TYR A 2 -27.64 -29.49 14.62
CA TYR A 2 -26.81 -30.28 15.57
C TYR A 2 -27.46 -30.51 16.95
N ARG A 3 -27.96 -29.45 17.59
CA ARG A 3 -28.69 -29.57 18.87
C ARG A 3 -29.97 -30.40 18.79
N LYS A 4 -30.58 -30.51 17.60
CA LYS A 4 -31.80 -31.31 17.38
C LYS A 4 -31.43 -32.78 17.22
N MET A 5 -30.41 -33.08 16.40
CA MET A 5 -29.82 -34.42 16.28
C MET A 5 -29.41 -35.02 17.63
N ARG A 6 -28.80 -34.21 18.50
CA ARG A 6 -28.47 -34.57 19.90
C ARG A 6 -29.70 -34.84 20.77
N LYS A 7 -30.79 -34.08 20.59
CA LYS A 7 -32.05 -34.28 21.32
C LYS A 7 -32.82 -35.51 20.85
N ASP A 8 -32.59 -35.93 19.61
CA ASP A 8 -33.19 -37.11 19.00
C ASP A 8 -32.35 -38.39 19.28
N ASP A 9 -31.40 -38.35 20.23
CA ASP A 9 -30.46 -39.42 20.61
C ASP A 9 -29.59 -39.98 19.46
N ILE A 10 -29.39 -39.19 18.40
CA ILE A 10 -28.51 -39.57 17.27
C ILE A 10 -27.08 -39.10 17.56
N ALA A 11 -26.17 -40.04 17.79
CA ALA A 11 -24.77 -39.74 18.05
C ALA A 11 -24.05 -39.19 16.78
N PRO A 12 -23.34 -38.06 16.88
CA PRO A 12 -22.55 -37.54 15.77
C PRO A 12 -21.31 -38.39 15.53
N ASN A 13 -21.09 -38.74 14.25
CA ASN A 13 -19.89 -39.45 13.82
C ASN A 13 -18.76 -38.48 13.43
N MET A 14 -17.56 -39.01 13.20
CA MET A 14 -16.37 -38.25 12.78
C MET A 14 -16.59 -37.31 11.59
N PHE A 15 -17.32 -37.77 10.56
CA PHE A 15 -17.65 -36.94 9.40
C PHE A 15 -18.53 -35.74 9.76
N THR A 16 -19.52 -35.95 10.64
CA THR A 16 -20.40 -34.89 11.14
C THR A 16 -19.59 -33.84 11.90
N TYR A 17 -18.67 -34.26 12.77
CA TYR A 17 -17.78 -33.34 13.48
C TYR A 17 -16.89 -32.53 12.53
N ASN A 18 -16.23 -33.17 11.56
CA ASN A 18 -15.37 -32.47 10.60
C ASN A 18 -16.13 -31.43 9.75
N ILE A 19 -17.36 -31.74 9.32
CA ILE A 19 -18.21 -30.79 8.59
C ILE A 19 -18.58 -29.61 9.49
N LEU A 20 -18.99 -29.86 10.73
CA LEU A 20 -19.38 -28.82 11.69
C LEU A 20 -18.20 -27.91 12.06
N ILE A 21 -17.03 -28.48 12.33
CA ILE A 21 -15.80 -27.73 12.62
C ILE A 21 -15.44 -26.85 11.41
N LYS A 22 -15.46 -27.40 10.20
CA LYS A 22 -15.18 -26.63 8.98
C LYS A 22 -16.18 -25.48 8.77
N ALA A 23 -17.48 -25.75 8.93
CA ALA A 23 -18.52 -24.73 8.77
C ALA A 23 -18.39 -23.61 9.83
N LEU A 24 -18.09 -23.95 11.08
CA LEU A 24 -17.89 -22.96 12.14
C LEU A 24 -16.62 -22.14 11.94
N CYS A 25 -15.53 -22.77 11.48
CA CYS A 25 -14.31 -22.09 11.09
C CYS A 25 -14.55 -21.10 9.94
N GLN A 26 -15.30 -21.50 8.90
CA GLN A 26 -15.66 -20.63 7.78
C GLN A 26 -16.55 -19.44 8.20
N ASN A 27 -17.37 -19.62 9.24
CA ASN A 27 -18.22 -18.57 9.81
C ASN A 27 -17.51 -17.75 10.92
N GLY A 28 -16.20 -17.90 11.11
CA GLY A 28 -15.42 -17.16 12.12
C GLY A 28 -15.73 -17.53 13.57
N SER A 29 -16.55 -18.56 13.81
CA SER A 29 -16.95 -19.04 15.14
C SER A 29 -15.93 -20.04 15.71
N VAL A 30 -14.67 -19.60 15.82
CA VAL A 30 -13.52 -20.48 16.12
C VAL A 30 -13.61 -21.10 17.52
N ASP A 31 -14.15 -20.40 18.51
CA ASP A 31 -14.33 -20.93 19.88
C ASP A 31 -15.29 -22.12 19.93
N PHE A 32 -16.37 -22.07 19.14
CA PHE A 32 -17.32 -23.18 19.03
C PHE A 32 -16.71 -24.36 18.28
N ALA A 33 -15.86 -24.09 17.27
CA ALA A 33 -15.12 -25.13 16.57
C ALA A 33 -14.11 -25.84 17.50
N HIS A 34 -13.41 -25.09 18.37
CA HIS A 34 -12.52 -25.65 19.38
C HIS A 34 -13.27 -26.54 20.37
N LYS A 35 -14.41 -26.07 20.90
CA LYS A 35 -15.27 -26.87 21.80
C LYS A 35 -15.78 -28.16 21.15
N LEU A 36 -16.14 -28.11 19.87
CA LEU A 36 -16.57 -29.31 19.13
C LEU A 36 -15.42 -30.30 18.92
N LEU A 37 -14.19 -29.84 18.82
CA LEU A 37 -13.01 -30.69 18.70
C LEU A 37 -12.67 -31.38 20.05
N GLU A 38 -12.82 -30.68 21.17
CA GLU A 38 -12.74 -31.28 22.51
C GLU A 38 -13.88 -32.28 22.73
N GLU A 39 -15.11 -31.91 22.37
CA GLU A 39 -16.29 -32.78 22.46
C GLU A 39 -16.10 -34.08 21.64
N MET A 40 -15.56 -33.97 20.42
CA MET A 40 -15.23 -35.13 19.58
C MET A 40 -14.30 -36.11 20.31
N SER A 41 -13.29 -35.60 21.01
CA SER A 41 -12.34 -36.41 21.79
C SER A 41 -13.01 -37.09 23.00
N ILE A 42 -13.92 -36.39 23.68
CA ILE A 42 -14.66 -36.92 24.84
C ILE A 42 -15.57 -38.10 24.45
N TYR A 43 -16.21 -38.03 23.27
CA TYR A 43 -17.07 -39.12 22.76
C TYR A 43 -16.30 -40.25 22.08
N GLY A 44 -14.98 -40.33 22.25
CA GLY A 44 -14.16 -41.45 21.77
C GLY A 44 -13.79 -41.39 20.29
N HIS A 45 -14.00 -40.23 19.63
CA HIS A 45 -13.51 -40.00 18.27
C HIS A 45 -12.19 -39.23 18.34
N LEU A 46 -11.11 -39.81 17.80
CA LEU A 46 -9.83 -39.12 17.69
C LEU A 46 -9.92 -38.08 16.56
N PRO A 47 -9.73 -36.77 16.83
CA PRO A 47 -9.65 -35.79 15.77
C PRO A 47 -8.47 -36.11 14.85
N ASP A 48 -8.70 -36.00 13.54
CA ASP A 48 -7.68 -36.35 12.56
C ASP A 48 -6.84 -35.11 12.17
N SER A 49 -5.81 -35.34 11.35
CA SER A 49 -4.98 -34.27 10.78
C SER A 49 -5.81 -33.18 10.10
N VAL A 50 -6.96 -33.51 9.51
CA VAL A 50 -7.84 -32.56 8.81
C VAL A 50 -8.60 -31.69 9.79
N SER A 51 -9.13 -32.25 10.89
CA SER A 51 -9.79 -31.50 11.97
C SER A 51 -8.85 -30.46 12.56
N TYR A 52 -7.63 -30.89 12.93
CA TYR A 52 -6.62 -30.01 13.51
C TYR A 52 -6.11 -28.96 12.53
N THR A 53 -5.82 -29.33 11.28
CA THR A 53 -5.35 -28.37 10.27
C THR A 53 -6.40 -27.32 9.96
N THR A 54 -7.68 -27.71 9.90
CA THR A 54 -8.79 -26.77 9.68
C THR A 54 -8.91 -25.78 10.83
N LEU A 55 -8.82 -26.25 12.07
CA LEU A 55 -8.90 -25.40 13.27
C LEU A 55 -7.68 -24.48 13.41
N VAL A 56 -6.46 -24.98 13.16
CA VAL A 56 -5.23 -24.18 13.15
C VAL A 56 -5.30 -23.09 12.07
N SER A 57 -5.73 -23.42 10.85
CA SER A 57 -5.90 -22.43 9.78
C SER A 57 -6.94 -21.37 10.14
N ALA A 58 -8.01 -21.74 10.86
CA ALA A 58 -9.03 -20.82 11.31
C ALA A 58 -8.52 -19.89 12.42
N LEU A 59 -7.80 -20.42 13.41
CA LEU A 59 -7.14 -19.64 14.46
C LEU A 59 -6.12 -18.64 13.86
N CYS A 60 -5.33 -19.08 12.89
CA CYS A 60 -4.40 -18.19 12.16
C CYS A 60 -5.15 -17.09 11.39
N SER A 61 -6.25 -17.43 10.72
CA SER A 61 -7.09 -16.45 10.01
C SER A 61 -7.75 -15.45 10.96
N ALA A 62 -8.01 -15.86 12.20
CA ALA A 62 -8.54 -15.03 13.28
C ALA A 62 -7.46 -14.27 14.07
N ARG A 63 -6.18 -14.31 13.65
CA ARG A 63 -5.03 -13.68 14.33
C ARG A 63 -4.79 -14.17 15.78
N ARG A 64 -5.16 -15.41 16.07
CA ARG A 64 -4.97 -16.08 17.37
C ARG A 64 -3.80 -17.07 17.29
N LEU A 65 -2.62 -16.59 16.93
CA LEU A 65 -1.45 -17.43 16.64
C LEU A 65 -0.93 -18.20 17.84
N GLU A 66 -0.98 -17.62 19.05
CA GLU A 66 -0.50 -18.28 20.27
C GLU A 66 -1.37 -19.51 20.62
N GLU A 67 -2.69 -19.39 20.49
CA GLU A 67 -3.61 -20.51 20.68
C GLU A 67 -3.45 -21.59 19.61
N ALA A 68 -3.17 -21.17 18.36
CA ALA A 68 -2.82 -22.10 17.29
C ALA A 68 -1.53 -22.87 17.60
N MET A 69 -0.53 -22.20 18.16
CA MET A 69 0.74 -22.80 18.56
C MET A 69 0.57 -23.77 19.74
N GLU A 70 -0.21 -23.39 20.76
CA GLU A 70 -0.56 -24.30 21.85
C GLU A 70 -1.26 -25.58 21.35
N LEU A 71 -2.21 -25.43 20.43
CA LEU A 71 -2.93 -26.56 19.85
C LEU A 71 -1.97 -27.49 19.09
N VAL A 72 -1.02 -26.94 18.34
CA VAL A 72 0.01 -27.73 17.64
C VAL A 72 0.96 -28.42 18.62
N ASN A 73 1.27 -27.81 19.76
CA ASN A 73 2.14 -28.44 20.76
C ASN A 73 1.44 -29.57 21.55
N LYS A 74 0.12 -29.50 21.72
CA LYS A 74 -0.68 -30.52 22.42
C LYS A 74 -0.94 -31.78 21.58
N VAL A 75 -0.70 -31.73 20.27
CA VAL A 75 -1.08 -32.76 19.32
C VAL A 75 0.16 -33.30 18.59
N SER A 76 0.13 -34.55 18.13
CA SER A 76 1.14 -35.06 17.18
C SER A 76 0.91 -34.39 15.82
N PRO A 77 1.69 -33.35 15.44
CA PRO A 77 1.32 -32.51 14.31
C PRO A 77 1.66 -33.20 13.00
N SER A 78 0.87 -32.92 11.98
CA SER A 78 1.16 -33.37 10.61
C SER A 78 1.83 -32.24 9.81
N VAL A 79 2.44 -32.59 8.66
CA VAL A 79 3.03 -31.60 7.73
C VAL A 79 2.03 -30.49 7.34
N PRO A 80 0.76 -30.79 6.97
CA PRO A 80 -0.25 -29.76 6.71
C PRO A 80 -0.51 -28.82 7.90
N THR A 81 -0.48 -29.35 9.13
CA THR A 81 -0.72 -28.56 10.35
C THR A 81 0.41 -27.55 10.58
N TYR A 82 1.67 -27.98 10.44
CA TYR A 82 2.82 -27.08 10.48
C TYR A 82 2.79 -26.05 9.35
N ASN A 83 2.43 -26.45 8.13
CA ASN A 83 2.34 -25.53 6.99
C ASN A 83 1.25 -24.45 7.20
N ALA A 84 0.10 -24.82 7.76
CA ALA A 84 -0.95 -23.86 8.11
C ALA A 84 -0.46 -22.84 9.14
N LEU A 85 0.25 -23.32 10.17
CA LEU A 85 0.82 -22.45 11.21
C LEU A 85 1.91 -21.54 10.66
N ILE A 86 2.86 -22.08 9.89
CA ILE A 86 3.92 -21.31 9.20
C ILE A 86 3.30 -20.23 8.31
N ASN A 87 2.24 -20.56 7.56
CA ASN A 87 1.53 -19.58 6.74
C ASN A 87 0.88 -18.47 7.59
N GLY A 88 0.31 -18.82 8.75
CA GLY A 88 -0.23 -17.86 9.72
C GLY A 88 0.82 -16.87 10.21
N PHE A 89 1.95 -17.36 10.74
CA PHE A 89 3.06 -16.51 11.20
C PHE A 89 3.67 -15.68 10.07
N CYS A 90 3.82 -16.26 8.87
CA CYS A 90 4.25 -15.54 7.68
C CYS A 90 3.28 -14.39 7.32
N GLY A 91 1.97 -14.62 7.45
CA GLY A 91 0.93 -13.63 7.17
C GLY A 91 0.96 -12.42 8.10
N GLU A 92 1.41 -12.59 9.35
CA GLU A 92 1.59 -11.52 10.33
C GLU A 92 3.01 -10.92 10.31
N SER A 93 3.81 -11.23 9.28
CA SER A 93 5.21 -10.79 9.17
C SER A 93 6.13 -11.24 10.32
N ARG A 94 5.72 -12.26 11.10
CA ARG A 94 6.51 -12.89 12.17
C ARG A 94 7.43 -13.97 11.58
N ILE A 95 8.31 -13.55 10.67
CA ILE A 95 9.11 -14.46 9.82
C ILE A 95 10.09 -15.32 10.64
N GLN A 96 10.68 -14.80 11.72
CA GLN A 96 11.63 -15.55 12.55
C GLN A 96 10.99 -16.79 13.19
N GLU A 97 9.77 -16.66 13.69
CA GLU A 97 9.05 -17.79 14.27
C GLU A 97 8.65 -18.82 13.22
N ALA A 98 8.32 -18.38 12.00
CA ALA A 98 8.13 -19.30 10.88
C ALA A 98 9.40 -20.14 10.58
N PHE A 99 10.61 -19.57 10.73
CA PHE A 99 11.86 -20.33 10.67
C PHE A 99 12.00 -21.34 11.81
N HIS A 100 11.69 -20.94 13.04
CA HIS A 100 11.71 -21.84 14.20
C HIS A 100 10.72 -23.00 14.05
N LEU A 101 9.55 -22.76 13.47
CA LEU A 101 8.57 -23.80 13.18
C LEU A 101 9.09 -24.78 12.12
N ALA A 102 9.74 -24.28 11.07
CA ALA A 102 10.34 -25.14 10.04
C ALA A 102 11.50 -26.00 10.59
N SER A 103 12.27 -25.51 11.58
CA SER A 103 13.27 -26.33 12.28
C SER A 103 12.63 -27.34 13.24
N ALA A 104 11.64 -26.92 14.04
CA ALA A 104 10.93 -27.79 14.96
C ALA A 104 10.22 -28.95 14.24
N MET A 105 9.73 -28.70 13.02
CA MET A 105 9.17 -29.72 12.14
C MET A 105 10.20 -30.84 11.87
N LYS A 106 11.46 -30.50 11.58
CA LYS A 106 12.54 -31.47 11.35
C LYS A 106 12.92 -32.24 12.61
N GLU A 107 12.99 -31.55 13.77
CA GLU A 107 13.29 -32.18 15.06
C GLU A 107 12.25 -33.25 15.44
N LYS A 108 10.99 -33.06 15.04
CA LYS A 108 9.92 -34.06 15.19
C LYS A 108 9.89 -35.12 14.09
N GLY A 109 10.91 -35.19 13.22
CA GLY A 109 11.00 -36.17 12.14
C GLY A 109 10.10 -35.88 10.93
N LEU A 110 9.47 -34.71 10.85
CA LEU A 110 8.64 -34.31 9.72
C LEU A 110 9.51 -33.53 8.72
N GLN A 111 9.44 -33.87 7.44
CA GLN A 111 10.24 -33.20 6.41
C GLN A 111 9.49 -32.02 5.80
N PRO A 112 10.06 -30.80 5.84
CA PRO A 112 9.54 -29.65 5.09
C PRO A 112 9.40 -30.00 3.60
N ASN A 113 8.27 -29.62 3.00
CA ASN A 113 7.97 -29.92 1.61
C ASN A 113 7.88 -28.65 0.77
N VAL A 114 7.53 -28.79 -0.51
CA VAL A 114 7.42 -27.67 -1.45
C VAL A 114 6.49 -26.56 -0.94
N ILE A 115 5.43 -26.91 -0.21
CA ILE A 115 4.48 -25.94 0.36
C ILE A 115 5.15 -25.15 1.49
N THR A 116 5.89 -25.82 2.38
CA THR A 116 6.65 -25.17 3.46
C THR A 116 7.61 -24.12 2.91
N TYR A 117 8.49 -24.52 1.99
CA TYR A 117 9.49 -23.65 1.39
C TYR A 117 8.86 -22.51 0.58
N THR A 118 7.86 -22.81 -0.25
CA THR A 118 7.19 -21.80 -1.07
C THR A 118 6.45 -20.75 -0.23
N THR A 119 5.85 -21.16 0.89
CA THR A 119 5.17 -20.24 1.82
C THR A 119 6.15 -19.26 2.43
N MET A 120 7.29 -19.75 2.92
CA MET A 120 8.34 -18.91 3.51
C MET A 120 8.99 -18.00 2.45
N ILE A 121 9.29 -18.52 1.26
CA ILE A 121 9.82 -17.74 0.12
C ILE A 121 8.87 -16.61 -0.23
N ASN A 122 7.57 -16.88 -0.38
CA ASN A 122 6.56 -15.88 -0.69
C ASN A 122 6.47 -14.79 0.39
N ALA A 123 6.57 -15.17 1.67
CA ALA A 123 6.56 -14.23 2.78
C ALA A 123 7.81 -13.33 2.81
N LEU A 124 9.00 -13.92 2.60
CA LEU A 124 10.27 -13.20 2.52
C LEU A 124 10.30 -12.22 1.33
N CYS A 125 9.78 -12.64 0.18
CA CYS A 125 9.61 -11.79 -0.99
C CYS A 125 8.73 -10.57 -0.68
N LYS A 126 7.59 -10.76 0.00
CA LYS A 126 6.69 -9.67 0.40
C LYS A 126 7.33 -8.72 1.42
N ALA A 127 8.18 -9.24 2.30
CA ALA A 127 8.92 -8.45 3.28
C ALA A 127 10.13 -7.71 2.67
N GLY A 128 10.48 -7.99 1.42
CA GLY A 128 11.66 -7.42 0.75
C GLY A 128 12.99 -8.01 1.20
N ASP A 129 13.00 -9.06 2.03
CA ASP A 129 14.21 -9.77 2.43
C ASP A 129 14.62 -10.79 1.35
N ILE A 130 15.15 -10.25 0.26
CA ILE A 130 15.61 -11.01 -0.91
C ILE A 130 16.76 -11.97 -0.54
N ARG A 131 17.63 -11.60 0.40
CA ARG A 131 18.78 -12.42 0.80
C ARG A 131 18.33 -13.71 1.47
N SER A 132 17.44 -13.61 2.45
CA SER A 132 16.88 -14.78 3.12
C SER A 132 16.03 -15.61 2.18
N CYS A 133 15.33 -14.98 1.23
CA CYS A 133 14.58 -15.67 0.18
C CYS A 133 15.47 -16.60 -0.67
N LEU A 134 16.60 -16.09 -1.18
CA LEU A 134 17.56 -16.88 -1.96
C LEU A 134 18.23 -17.98 -1.12
N SER A 135 18.51 -17.71 0.16
CA SER A 135 18.99 -18.73 1.10
C SER A 135 17.97 -19.86 1.26
N MET A 136 16.67 -19.53 1.32
CA MET A 136 15.61 -20.52 1.42
C MET A 136 15.49 -21.37 0.15
N LEU A 137 15.56 -20.74 -1.02
CA LEU A 137 15.58 -21.44 -2.30
C LEU A 137 16.78 -22.40 -2.41
N SER A 138 17.96 -21.96 -1.97
CA SER A 138 19.16 -22.80 -1.95
C SER A 138 18.99 -24.02 -1.02
N LYS A 139 18.42 -23.83 0.18
CA LYS A 139 18.09 -24.93 1.10
C LYS A 139 17.10 -25.92 0.50
N MET A 140 16.12 -25.42 -0.25
CA MET A 140 15.13 -26.23 -0.94
C MET A 140 15.81 -27.19 -1.94
N PHE A 141 16.75 -26.69 -2.74
CA PHE A 141 17.57 -27.51 -3.65
C PHE A 141 18.47 -28.52 -2.94
N ILE A 142 19.17 -28.11 -1.87
CA ILE A 142 20.10 -28.98 -1.11
C ILE A 142 19.38 -30.21 -0.54
N ILE A 143 18.12 -30.05 -0.12
CA ILE A 143 17.30 -31.13 0.47
C ILE A 143 16.62 -31.97 -0.62
N GLY A 144 16.82 -31.64 -1.90
CA GLY A 144 16.21 -32.34 -3.03
C GLY A 144 14.72 -32.00 -3.22
N CYS A 145 14.22 -30.93 -2.58
CA CYS A 145 12.87 -30.45 -2.81
C CYS A 145 12.87 -29.57 -4.08
N ARG A 146 12.21 -30.01 -5.15
CA ARG A 146 12.21 -29.23 -6.41
C ARG A 146 11.18 -28.08 -6.35
N PRO A 147 11.56 -26.85 -6.74
CA PRO A 147 10.61 -25.76 -6.97
C PRO A 147 9.48 -26.19 -7.90
N ASN A 148 8.27 -25.67 -7.66
CA ASN A 148 7.17 -25.82 -8.61
C ASN A 148 6.84 -24.48 -9.27
N LEU A 149 5.89 -24.48 -10.20
CA LEU A 149 5.46 -23.27 -10.91
C LEU A 149 5.02 -22.15 -9.94
N HIS A 150 4.41 -22.50 -8.80
CA HIS A 150 4.02 -21.52 -7.79
C HIS A 150 5.24 -20.94 -7.07
N THR A 151 6.27 -21.74 -6.76
CA THR A 151 7.53 -21.24 -6.19
C THR A 151 8.16 -20.21 -7.12
N TYR A 152 8.27 -20.52 -8.42
CA TYR A 152 8.81 -19.60 -9.42
C TYR A 152 7.96 -18.33 -9.58
N ALA A 153 6.63 -18.47 -9.63
CA ALA A 153 5.71 -17.35 -9.68
C ALA A 153 5.85 -16.40 -8.46
N SER A 154 5.97 -16.95 -7.25
CA SER A 154 6.21 -16.17 -6.02
C SER A 154 7.56 -15.44 -6.05
N LEU A 155 8.63 -16.10 -6.50
CA LEU A 155 9.96 -15.50 -6.64
C LEU A 155 9.96 -14.34 -7.64
N MET A 156 9.44 -14.57 -8.85
CA MET A 156 9.36 -13.52 -9.88
C MET A 156 8.55 -12.33 -9.39
N LYS A 157 7.35 -12.58 -8.81
CA LYS A 157 6.50 -11.52 -8.28
C LYS A 157 7.24 -10.71 -7.21
N GLY A 158 7.88 -11.39 -6.25
CA GLY A 158 8.67 -10.76 -5.20
C GLY A 158 9.82 -9.91 -5.73
N PHE A 159 10.59 -10.43 -6.68
CA PHE A 159 11.71 -9.69 -7.28
C PHE A 159 11.23 -8.46 -8.05
N PHE A 160 10.14 -8.56 -8.81
CA PHE A 160 9.56 -7.40 -9.49
C PHE A 160 9.03 -6.34 -8.51
N GLU A 161 8.36 -6.74 -7.43
CA GLU A 161 7.86 -5.81 -6.40
C GLU A 161 8.99 -5.07 -5.67
N ASN A 162 10.19 -5.66 -5.60
CA ASN A 162 11.39 -5.08 -5.00
C ASN A 162 12.35 -4.42 -6.01
N GLY A 163 11.93 -4.21 -7.26
CA GLY A 163 12.76 -3.56 -8.29
C GLY A 163 13.90 -4.40 -8.85
N LYS A 164 13.98 -5.69 -8.50
CA LYS A 164 15.03 -6.64 -8.91
C LYS A 164 14.69 -7.31 -10.24
N VAL A 165 14.56 -6.49 -11.29
CA VAL A 165 14.10 -6.93 -12.61
C VAL A 165 15.00 -8.00 -13.24
N LEU A 166 16.32 -7.85 -13.14
CA LEU A 166 17.26 -8.82 -13.72
C LEU A 166 17.14 -10.19 -13.06
N ASP A 167 17.06 -10.22 -11.73
CA ASP A 167 16.88 -11.46 -10.96
C ASP A 167 15.55 -12.14 -11.32
N ALA A 168 14.46 -11.36 -11.50
CA ALA A 168 13.17 -11.90 -11.94
C ALA A 168 13.22 -12.53 -13.34
N LEU A 169 13.96 -11.92 -14.27
CA LEU A 169 14.15 -12.46 -15.62
C LEU A 169 15.02 -13.71 -15.61
N GLU A 170 15.99 -13.81 -14.70
CA GLU A 170 16.79 -15.02 -14.54
C GLU A 170 15.95 -16.18 -13.98
N VAL A 171 15.07 -15.89 -13.02
CA VAL A 171 14.08 -16.87 -12.53
C VAL A 171 13.15 -17.35 -13.65
N TRP A 172 12.74 -16.46 -14.56
CA TRP A 172 11.96 -16.85 -15.73
C TRP A 172 12.73 -17.81 -16.64
N LYS A 173 14.00 -17.55 -16.93
CA LYS A 173 14.84 -18.45 -17.73
C LYS A 173 14.99 -19.81 -17.06
N GLN A 174 15.30 -19.83 -15.76
CA GLN A 174 15.45 -21.08 -15.00
C GLN A 174 14.16 -21.92 -15.04
N LEU A 175 12.98 -21.28 -14.94
CA LEU A 175 11.69 -21.96 -15.08
C LEU A 175 11.57 -22.70 -16.42
N ILE A 176 12.01 -22.07 -17.52
CA ILE A 176 11.97 -22.67 -18.86
C ILE A 176 13.02 -23.79 -18.99
N GLU A 177 14.24 -23.56 -18.50
CA GLU A 177 15.34 -24.53 -18.52
C GLU A 177 15.04 -25.80 -17.71
N ASP A 178 14.31 -25.66 -16.61
CA ASP A 178 13.80 -26.77 -15.80
C ASP A 178 12.66 -27.54 -16.49
N GLY A 179 12.21 -27.11 -17.67
CA GLY A 179 11.21 -27.78 -18.49
C GLY A 179 9.76 -27.45 -18.12
N TYR A 180 9.50 -26.39 -17.36
CA TYR A 180 8.13 -25.98 -17.05
C TYR A 180 7.51 -25.18 -18.20
N ILE A 181 6.26 -25.48 -18.52
CA ILE A 181 5.46 -24.73 -19.50
C ILE A 181 4.75 -23.58 -18.76
N PRO A 182 5.06 -22.31 -19.05
CA PRO A 182 4.39 -21.19 -18.39
C PRO A 182 2.91 -21.13 -18.79
N ASN A 183 2.04 -20.91 -17.81
CA ASN A 183 0.62 -20.71 -18.04
C ASN A 183 0.26 -19.21 -18.05
N VAL A 184 -1.01 -18.89 -18.29
CA VAL A 184 -1.53 -17.51 -18.32
C VAL A 184 -1.16 -16.72 -17.05
N ILE A 185 -1.19 -17.36 -15.88
CA ILE A 185 -0.85 -16.72 -14.61
C ILE A 185 0.64 -16.34 -14.58
N THR A 186 1.52 -17.26 -14.97
CA THR A 186 2.98 -17.03 -14.99
C THR A 186 3.36 -15.92 -15.98
N TYR A 187 2.79 -15.91 -17.19
CA TYR A 187 2.97 -14.80 -18.15
C TYR A 187 2.46 -13.48 -17.59
N ASN A 188 1.26 -13.46 -16.99
CA ASN A 188 0.71 -12.23 -16.43
C ASN A 188 1.55 -11.66 -15.28
N ILE A 189 2.21 -12.51 -14.49
CA ILE A 189 3.18 -12.06 -13.47
C ILE A 189 4.39 -11.37 -14.12
N LEU A 190 4.95 -11.98 -15.18
CA LEU A 190 6.08 -11.40 -15.91
C LEU A 190 5.71 -10.06 -16.57
N ILE A 191 4.58 -10.00 -17.28
CA ILE A 191 4.07 -8.78 -17.93
C ILE A 191 3.81 -7.70 -16.87
N HIS A 192 3.11 -8.03 -15.78
CA HIS A 192 2.82 -7.08 -14.70
C HIS A 192 4.11 -6.55 -14.05
N GLY A 193 5.07 -7.44 -13.78
CA GLY A 193 6.34 -7.07 -13.18
C GLY A 193 7.16 -6.13 -14.06
N LEU A 194 7.19 -6.37 -15.36
CA LEU A 194 7.84 -5.49 -16.34
C LEU A 194 7.13 -4.13 -16.43
N CYS A 195 5.78 -4.11 -16.45
CA CYS A 195 5.00 -2.86 -16.39
C CYS A 195 5.28 -2.06 -15.11
N LEU A 196 5.29 -2.72 -13.95
CA LEU A 196 5.56 -2.10 -12.65
C LEU A 196 6.93 -1.40 -12.62
N ASN A 197 7.91 -2.00 -13.27
CA ASN A 197 9.28 -1.50 -13.36
C ASN A 197 9.54 -0.65 -14.62
N LYS A 198 8.49 -0.17 -15.29
CA LYS A 198 8.55 0.74 -16.45
C LYS A 198 9.21 0.15 -17.72
N TYR A 199 9.35 -1.17 -17.83
CA TYR A 199 9.85 -1.87 -19.02
C TYR A 199 8.71 -2.26 -19.99
N LEU A 200 7.90 -1.30 -20.44
CA LEU A 200 6.70 -1.59 -21.23
C LEU A 200 6.98 -2.31 -22.56
N HIS A 201 8.03 -1.95 -23.30
CA HIS A 201 8.35 -2.61 -24.56
C HIS A 201 8.59 -4.11 -24.37
N LYS A 202 9.38 -4.49 -23.35
CA LYS A 202 9.59 -5.89 -22.99
C LYS A 202 8.29 -6.57 -22.55
N ALA A 203 7.40 -5.87 -21.85
CA ALA A 203 6.09 -6.42 -21.47
C ALA A 203 5.22 -6.74 -22.70
N VAL A 204 5.27 -5.89 -23.74
CA VAL A 204 4.60 -6.13 -25.02
C VAL A 204 5.23 -7.30 -25.79
N ASP A 205 6.55 -7.44 -25.76
CA ASP A 205 7.25 -8.57 -26.36
C ASP A 205 6.84 -9.90 -25.71
N VAL A 206 6.80 -9.94 -24.37
CA VAL A 206 6.34 -11.11 -23.59
C VAL A 206 4.87 -11.43 -23.87
N PHE A 207 4.01 -10.42 -24.01
CA PHE A 207 2.61 -10.66 -24.42
C PHE A 207 2.54 -11.30 -25.81
N SER A 208 3.38 -10.84 -26.74
CA SER A 208 3.44 -11.39 -28.09
C SER A 208 3.98 -12.83 -28.10
N GLU A 209 4.97 -13.12 -27.25
CA GLU A 209 5.49 -14.47 -27.00
C GLU A 209 4.40 -15.40 -26.43
N MET A 210 3.63 -14.93 -25.45
CA MET A 210 2.50 -15.66 -24.86
C MET A 210 1.52 -16.13 -25.94
N VAL A 211 1.14 -15.25 -26.87
CA VAL A 211 0.25 -15.58 -27.99
C VAL A 211 0.90 -16.59 -28.94
N LYS A 212 2.18 -16.38 -29.31
CA LYS A 212 2.92 -17.29 -30.20
C LYS A 212 3.05 -18.70 -29.62
N ASN A 213 3.19 -18.82 -28.31
CA ASN A 213 3.28 -20.08 -27.59
C ASN A 213 1.90 -20.74 -27.37
N GLY A 214 0.84 -20.24 -27.99
CA GLY A 214 -0.51 -20.80 -27.91
C GLY A 214 -1.22 -20.58 -26.57
N CYS A 215 -0.70 -19.67 -25.74
CA CYS A 215 -1.29 -19.33 -24.45
C CYS A 215 -2.27 -18.17 -24.63
N SER A 216 -3.58 -18.45 -24.57
CA SER A 216 -4.62 -17.45 -24.84
C SER A 216 -4.63 -16.33 -23.79
N PRO A 217 -4.39 -15.06 -24.17
CA PRO A 217 -4.50 -13.92 -23.27
C PRO A 217 -5.92 -13.73 -22.77
N ASN A 218 -6.06 -13.27 -21.52
CA ASN A 218 -7.36 -12.98 -20.92
C ASN A 218 -7.47 -11.50 -20.51
N VAL A 219 -8.60 -11.12 -19.92
CA VAL A 219 -8.85 -9.75 -19.43
C VAL A 219 -7.73 -9.26 -18.51
N SER A 220 -7.13 -10.13 -17.69
CA SER A 220 -6.00 -9.76 -16.84
C SER A 220 -4.71 -9.48 -17.64
N SER A 221 -4.44 -10.23 -18.71
CA SER A 221 -3.30 -10.00 -19.60
C SER A 221 -3.38 -8.63 -20.27
N TYR A 222 -4.51 -8.32 -20.90
CA TYR A 222 -4.76 -7.02 -21.53
C TYR A 222 -4.82 -5.89 -20.49
N GLY A 223 -5.57 -6.08 -19.41
CA GLY A 223 -5.73 -5.10 -18.35
C GLY A 223 -4.41 -4.69 -17.72
N THR A 224 -3.46 -5.62 -17.57
CA THR A 224 -2.12 -5.33 -17.05
C THR A 224 -1.34 -4.38 -17.95
N LEU A 225 -1.41 -4.55 -19.28
CA LEU A 225 -0.78 -3.65 -20.24
C LEU A 225 -1.49 -2.29 -20.26
N ILE A 226 -2.83 -2.27 -20.30
CA ILE A 226 -3.63 -1.03 -20.23
C ILE A 226 -3.26 -0.23 -18.98
N ALA A 227 -3.18 -0.87 -17.82
CA ALA A 227 -2.76 -0.26 -16.57
C ALA A 227 -1.30 0.22 -16.61
N GLY A 228 -0.40 -0.52 -17.27
CA GLY A 228 1.00 -0.13 -17.47
C GLY A 228 1.15 1.14 -18.30
N PHE A 229 0.54 1.18 -19.49
CA PHE A 229 0.50 2.37 -20.34
C PHE A 229 -0.22 3.54 -19.66
N SER A 230 -1.33 3.25 -18.98
CA SER A 230 -2.03 4.21 -18.15
C SER A 230 -1.05 4.85 -17.17
N LYS A 231 -0.36 4.06 -16.32
CA LYS A 231 0.58 4.58 -15.30
C LYS A 231 1.70 5.46 -15.86
N LEU A 232 2.22 5.19 -17.06
CA LEU A 232 3.20 6.07 -17.72
C LEU A 232 2.59 7.34 -18.33
N GLY A 233 1.26 7.45 -18.37
CA GLY A 233 0.57 8.59 -18.97
C GLY A 233 0.48 8.51 -20.50
N ASP A 234 0.64 7.32 -21.08
CA ASP A 234 0.48 7.09 -22.52
C ASP A 234 -0.97 6.64 -22.83
N LEU A 235 -1.80 7.61 -23.22
CA LEU A 235 -3.22 7.40 -23.50
C LEU A 235 -3.39 6.61 -24.80
N HIS A 236 -2.53 6.86 -25.79
CA HIS A 236 -2.61 6.20 -27.09
C HIS A 236 -2.30 4.71 -26.96
N GLY A 237 -1.22 4.36 -26.27
CA GLY A 237 -0.87 2.98 -25.96
C GLY A 237 -1.98 2.27 -25.18
N ALA A 238 -2.55 2.91 -24.16
CA ALA A 238 -3.66 2.35 -23.39
C ALA A 238 -4.89 2.07 -24.28
N PHE A 239 -5.22 2.97 -25.20
CA PHE A 239 -6.35 2.80 -26.13
C PHE A 239 -6.12 1.70 -27.17
N ILE A 240 -4.89 1.54 -27.68
CA ILE A 240 -4.53 0.41 -28.56
C ILE A 240 -4.82 -0.93 -27.86
N TRP A 241 -4.38 -1.08 -26.61
CA TRP A 241 -4.58 -2.31 -25.86
C TRP A 241 -6.02 -2.53 -25.44
N TRP A 242 -6.77 -1.46 -25.17
CA TRP A 242 -8.23 -1.51 -24.99
C TRP A 242 -8.91 -2.07 -26.25
N ASN A 243 -8.61 -1.54 -27.43
CA ASN A 243 -9.23 -2.01 -28.68
C ASN A 243 -8.87 -3.47 -28.98
N LYS A 244 -7.59 -3.85 -28.82
CA LYS A 244 -7.17 -5.26 -28.97
C LYS A 244 -7.91 -6.19 -28.03
N MET A 245 -8.16 -5.76 -26.79
CA MET A 245 -8.95 -6.54 -25.82
C MET A 245 -10.39 -6.72 -26.32
N MET A 246 -11.03 -5.64 -26.77
CA MET A 246 -12.41 -5.69 -27.29
C MET A 246 -12.50 -6.56 -28.56
N GLU A 247 -11.55 -6.43 -29.50
CA GLU A 247 -11.45 -7.24 -30.72
C GLU A 247 -11.25 -8.73 -30.42
N SER A 248 -10.55 -9.06 -29.33
CA SER A 248 -10.40 -10.45 -28.86
C SER A 248 -11.64 -11.02 -28.18
N GLY A 249 -12.72 -10.25 -28.05
CA GLY A 249 -13.96 -10.65 -27.37
C GLY A 249 -13.86 -10.64 -25.83
N CYS A 250 -12.80 -10.05 -25.26
CA CYS A 250 -12.64 -9.92 -23.82
C CYS A 250 -13.50 -8.77 -23.27
N ILE A 251 -14.33 -9.06 -22.27
CA ILE A 251 -15.16 -8.05 -21.59
C ILE A 251 -14.32 -7.32 -20.54
N PRO A 252 -14.21 -5.98 -20.59
CA PRO A 252 -13.50 -5.22 -19.56
C PRO A 252 -14.11 -5.45 -18.18
N ASN A 253 -13.26 -5.63 -17.17
CA ASN A 253 -13.70 -5.67 -15.77
C ASN A 253 -13.45 -4.32 -15.08
N VAL A 254 -13.87 -4.20 -13.82
CA VAL A 254 -13.70 -3.00 -12.98
C VAL A 254 -12.28 -2.46 -13.05
N PHE A 255 -11.27 -3.32 -12.97
CA PHE A 255 -9.86 -2.90 -12.98
C PHE A 255 -9.44 -2.24 -14.30
N VAL A 256 -9.87 -2.77 -15.45
CA VAL A 256 -9.56 -2.18 -16.76
C VAL A 256 -10.26 -0.83 -16.92
N TYR A 257 -11.53 -0.76 -16.55
CA TYR A 257 -12.31 0.47 -16.53
C TYR A 257 -11.66 1.55 -15.65
N THR A 258 -11.34 1.23 -14.39
CA THR A 258 -10.65 2.16 -13.48
C THR A 258 -9.32 2.66 -14.06
N SER A 259 -8.55 1.77 -14.72
CA SER A 259 -7.26 2.14 -15.33
C SER A 259 -7.40 3.15 -16.47
N MET A 260 -8.47 3.03 -17.26
CA MET A 260 -8.80 3.99 -18.33
C MET A 260 -9.36 5.31 -17.78
N VAL A 261 -10.24 5.26 -16.77
CA VAL A 261 -10.72 6.46 -16.04
C VAL A 261 -9.54 7.26 -15.49
N ASP A 262 -8.56 6.59 -14.87
CA ASP A 262 -7.39 7.22 -14.28
C ASP A 262 -6.53 7.97 -15.32
N ILE A 263 -6.29 7.39 -16.50
CA ILE A 263 -5.53 8.09 -17.54
C ILE A 263 -6.31 9.23 -18.19
N PHE A 264 -7.63 9.09 -18.40
CA PHE A 264 -8.45 10.22 -18.85
C PHE A 264 -8.38 11.37 -17.85
N CYS A 265 -8.44 11.08 -16.56
CA CYS A 265 -8.29 12.09 -15.50
C CYS A 265 -6.91 12.77 -15.53
N ARG A 266 -5.82 12.02 -15.68
CA ARG A 266 -4.46 12.57 -15.79
C ARG A 266 -4.21 13.37 -17.07
N LYS A 267 -5.01 13.15 -18.11
CA LYS A 267 -5.03 13.97 -19.34
C LYS A 267 -6.08 15.08 -19.31
N CYS A 268 -6.70 15.33 -18.15
CA CYS A 268 -7.76 16.33 -17.95
C CYS A 268 -8.99 16.14 -18.86
N MET A 269 -9.23 14.91 -19.35
CA MET A 269 -10.37 14.53 -20.18
C MET A 269 -11.55 14.03 -19.31
N PHE A 270 -12.01 14.88 -18.39
CA PHE A 270 -12.96 14.49 -17.34
C PHE A 270 -14.32 14.00 -17.88
N ASP A 271 -14.83 14.60 -18.95
CA ASP A 271 -16.08 14.15 -19.59
C ASP A 271 -15.95 12.72 -20.12
N HIS A 272 -14.80 12.37 -20.71
CA HIS A 272 -14.54 11.02 -21.21
C HIS A 272 -14.42 10.03 -20.06
N ALA A 273 -13.77 10.42 -18.95
CA ALA A 273 -13.71 9.62 -17.73
C ALA A 273 -15.11 9.34 -17.16
N TRP A 274 -15.97 10.37 -17.08
CA TRP A 274 -17.35 10.22 -16.59
C TRP A 274 -18.22 9.38 -17.54
N ASN A 275 -18.11 9.59 -18.84
CA ASN A 275 -18.78 8.76 -19.84
C ASN A 275 -18.40 7.28 -19.70
N LEU A 276 -17.13 7.00 -19.44
CA LEU A 276 -16.66 5.63 -19.26
C LEU A 276 -17.26 4.98 -17.99
N ILE A 277 -17.40 5.72 -16.89
CA ILE A 277 -18.11 5.24 -15.69
C ILE A 277 -19.59 4.95 -16.00
N ARG A 278 -20.25 5.79 -16.80
CA ARG A 278 -21.63 5.55 -17.23
C ARG A 278 -21.77 4.30 -18.11
N ASN A 279 -20.82 4.08 -19.02
CA ASN A 279 -20.77 2.86 -19.83
C ASN A 279 -20.61 1.62 -18.94
N MET A 280 -19.76 1.69 -17.93
CA MET A 280 -19.55 0.65 -16.93
C MET A 280 -20.89 0.19 -16.31
N LEU A 281 -21.72 1.15 -15.88
CA LEU A 281 -23.06 0.90 -15.34
C LEU A 281 -24.01 0.26 -16.36
N SER A 282 -23.99 0.74 -17.61
CA SER A 282 -24.84 0.19 -18.68
C SER A 282 -24.47 -1.24 -19.07
N GLU A 283 -23.22 -1.63 -18.87
CA GLU A 283 -22.70 -2.97 -19.13
C GLU A 283 -22.80 -3.91 -17.91
N ASN A 284 -23.54 -3.51 -16.87
CA ASN A 284 -23.67 -4.23 -15.59
C ASN A 284 -22.33 -4.49 -14.88
N CYS A 285 -21.31 -3.67 -15.16
CA CYS A 285 -20.05 -3.66 -14.43
C CYS A 285 -20.12 -2.55 -13.36
N MET A 286 -20.33 -2.93 -12.10
CA MET A 286 -20.56 -1.92 -11.04
C MET A 286 -19.25 -1.19 -10.68
N PRO A 287 -19.20 0.17 -10.78
CA PRO A 287 -18.05 0.94 -10.32
C PRO A 287 -17.85 0.75 -8.82
N ASN A 288 -16.60 0.79 -8.38
CA ASN A 288 -16.24 0.71 -6.97
C ASN A 288 -15.70 2.06 -6.45
N THR A 289 -15.46 2.15 -5.14
CA THR A 289 -14.89 3.35 -4.50
C THR A 289 -13.57 3.81 -5.15
N VAL A 290 -12.74 2.88 -5.66
CA VAL A 290 -11.48 3.23 -6.33
C VAL A 290 -11.74 3.98 -7.65
N THR A 291 -12.74 3.55 -8.42
CA THR A 291 -13.12 4.16 -9.71
C THR A 291 -13.58 5.61 -9.51
N PHE A 292 -14.47 5.84 -8.54
CA PHE A 292 -14.90 7.20 -8.20
C PHE A 292 -13.77 8.05 -7.62
N ASN A 293 -12.92 7.49 -6.75
CA ASN A 293 -11.77 8.21 -6.20
C ASN A 293 -10.77 8.66 -7.27
N SER A 294 -10.56 7.86 -8.34
CA SER A 294 -9.73 8.28 -9.48
C SER A 294 -10.29 9.52 -10.17
N LEU A 295 -11.62 9.58 -10.39
CA LEU A 295 -12.27 10.76 -10.98
C LEU A 295 -12.27 11.97 -10.05
N ILE A 296 -12.62 11.77 -8.77
CA ILE A 296 -12.60 12.82 -7.74
C ILE A 296 -11.21 13.45 -7.64
N LYS A 297 -10.17 12.61 -7.53
CA LYS A 297 -8.77 13.07 -7.51
C LYS A 297 -8.44 13.88 -8.76
N GLY A 298 -8.75 13.35 -9.95
CA GLY A 298 -8.49 14.03 -11.22
C GLY A 298 -9.16 15.41 -11.30
N LEU A 299 -10.42 15.50 -10.88
CA LEU A 299 -11.17 16.75 -10.84
C LEU A 299 -10.57 17.75 -9.84
N CYS A 300 -10.20 17.30 -8.64
CA CYS A 300 -9.54 18.15 -7.63
C CYS A 300 -8.17 18.66 -8.12
N ASP A 301 -7.34 17.80 -8.71
CA ASP A 301 -6.04 18.19 -9.28
C ASP A 301 -6.20 19.12 -10.50
N GLY A 302 -7.29 18.98 -11.26
CA GLY A 302 -7.67 19.86 -12.36
C GLY A 302 -8.41 21.14 -11.95
N GLY A 303 -8.54 21.43 -10.65
CA GLY A 303 -9.22 22.63 -10.13
C GLY A 303 -10.73 22.67 -10.39
N ARG A 304 -11.38 21.51 -10.54
CA ARG A 304 -12.82 21.34 -10.76
C ARG A 304 -13.50 20.81 -9.49
N VAL A 305 -13.22 21.39 -8.33
CA VAL A 305 -13.63 20.83 -7.03
C VAL A 305 -15.16 20.75 -6.87
N GLN A 306 -15.92 21.69 -7.43
CA GLN A 306 -17.38 21.64 -7.41
C GLN A 306 -17.94 20.40 -8.11
N TRP A 307 -17.33 20.01 -9.24
CA TRP A 307 -17.70 18.76 -9.92
C TRP A 307 -17.25 17.56 -9.09
N ALA A 308 -16.08 17.60 -8.47
CA ALA A 308 -15.64 16.53 -7.57
C ALA A 308 -16.63 16.30 -6.41
N LEU A 309 -17.19 17.36 -5.83
CA LEU A 309 -18.24 17.28 -4.81
C LEU A 309 -19.55 16.67 -5.34
N SER A 310 -19.96 16.97 -6.58
CA SER A 310 -21.13 16.32 -7.15
C SER A 310 -20.89 14.83 -7.42
N ILE A 311 -19.68 14.45 -7.85
CA ILE A 311 -19.29 13.04 -8.01
C ILE A 311 -19.27 12.30 -6.65
N PHE A 312 -18.91 12.99 -5.58
CA PHE A 312 -18.99 12.45 -4.22
C PHE A 312 -20.42 12.14 -3.76
N ASP A 313 -21.40 12.90 -4.22
CA ASP A 313 -22.81 12.57 -3.98
C ASP A 313 -23.29 11.43 -4.90
N GLU A 314 -22.86 11.41 -6.17
CA GLU A 314 -23.19 10.33 -7.11
C GLU A 314 -22.66 8.96 -6.66
N MET A 315 -21.44 8.89 -6.12
CA MET A 315 -20.90 7.61 -5.63
C MET A 315 -21.78 7.01 -4.52
N ARG A 316 -22.38 7.86 -3.66
CA ARG A 316 -23.31 7.42 -2.60
C ARG A 316 -24.62 6.90 -3.20
N ARG A 317 -25.14 7.58 -4.22
CA ARG A 317 -26.36 7.17 -4.94
C ARG A 317 -26.19 5.80 -5.62
N HIS A 318 -24.96 5.45 -6.01
CA HIS A 318 -24.63 4.16 -6.61
C HIS A 318 -24.17 3.11 -5.58
N GLY A 319 -24.40 3.35 -4.28
CA GLY A 319 -24.09 2.38 -3.22
C GLY A 319 -22.60 2.24 -2.89
N CYS A 320 -21.74 3.14 -3.39
CA CYS A 320 -20.33 3.19 -3.02
C CYS A 320 -20.12 4.11 -1.81
N SER A 321 -19.71 3.52 -0.68
CA SER A 321 -19.39 4.31 0.52
C SER A 321 -18.06 5.05 0.37
N PRO A 322 -18.02 6.36 0.67
CA PRO A 322 -16.77 7.12 0.75
C PRO A 322 -15.85 6.57 1.83
N ASN A 323 -14.55 6.49 1.52
CA ASN A 323 -13.52 6.09 2.47
C ASN A 323 -12.57 7.26 2.78
N THR A 324 -11.62 7.04 3.69
CA THR A 324 -10.64 8.06 4.10
C THR A 324 -9.93 8.71 2.91
N ARG A 325 -9.62 7.92 1.86
CA ARG A 325 -9.01 8.46 0.64
C ARG A 325 -9.95 9.43 -0.08
N THR A 326 -11.23 9.08 -0.24
CA THR A 326 -12.23 9.96 -0.86
C THR A 326 -12.26 11.34 -0.20
N TYR A 327 -12.33 11.38 1.14
CA TYR A 327 -12.33 12.64 1.89
C TYR A 327 -11.01 13.40 1.75
N ASN A 328 -9.87 12.71 1.81
CA ASN A 328 -8.56 13.36 1.70
C ASN A 328 -8.36 14.05 0.33
N GLU A 329 -8.78 13.43 -0.78
CA GLU A 329 -8.66 14.03 -2.12
C GLU A 329 -9.53 15.30 -2.24
N LEU A 330 -10.77 15.26 -1.72
CA LEU A 330 -11.67 16.42 -1.70
C LEU A 330 -11.17 17.53 -0.77
N LEU A 331 -10.65 17.17 0.41
CA LEU A 331 -10.07 18.12 1.36
C LEU A 331 -8.84 18.81 0.75
N ASP A 332 -7.93 18.08 0.09
CA ASP A 332 -6.79 18.69 -0.59
C ASP A 332 -7.25 19.64 -1.70
N GLY A 333 -8.26 19.26 -2.49
CA GLY A 333 -8.89 20.14 -3.50
C GLY A 333 -9.49 21.42 -2.90
N LEU A 334 -10.31 21.31 -1.87
CA LEU A 334 -10.94 22.45 -1.19
C LEU A 334 -9.90 23.39 -0.55
N CYS A 335 -8.86 22.82 0.05
CA CYS A 335 -7.74 23.56 0.61
C CYS A 335 -6.95 24.32 -0.47
N LYS A 336 -6.72 23.70 -1.64
CA LYS A 336 -6.09 24.36 -2.81
C LYS A 336 -6.92 25.54 -3.32
N GLU A 337 -8.24 25.42 -3.34
CA GLU A 337 -9.16 26.53 -3.70
C GLU A 337 -9.38 27.56 -2.56
N ARG A 338 -8.76 27.35 -1.39
CA ARG A 338 -8.98 28.17 -0.17
C ARG A 338 -10.44 28.21 0.31
N ASN A 339 -11.24 27.19 -0.02
CA ASN A 339 -12.62 27.09 0.43
C ASN A 339 -12.70 26.49 1.84
N LEU A 340 -12.51 27.35 2.85
CA LEU A 340 -12.53 26.95 4.27
C LEU A 340 -13.90 26.43 4.70
N VAL A 341 -14.99 27.03 4.23
CA VAL A 341 -16.36 26.62 4.60
C VAL A 341 -16.62 25.19 4.16
N GLY A 342 -16.33 24.86 2.90
CA GLY A 342 -16.44 23.51 2.38
C GLY A 342 -15.51 22.53 3.12
N THR A 343 -14.30 22.97 3.47
CA THR A 343 -13.34 22.16 4.24
C THR A 343 -13.92 21.75 5.60
N PHE A 344 -14.45 22.69 6.38
CA PHE A 344 -15.06 22.40 7.69
C PHE A 344 -16.33 21.55 7.57
N GLN A 345 -17.17 21.80 6.56
CA GLN A 345 -18.36 20.99 6.31
C GLN A 345 -17.98 19.54 5.99
N LEU A 346 -16.97 19.33 5.14
CA LEU A 346 -16.52 18.01 4.75
C LEU A 346 -15.86 17.25 5.91
N VAL A 347 -15.09 17.96 6.74
CA VAL A 347 -14.55 17.43 8.01
C VAL A 347 -15.66 16.95 8.94
N ASN A 348 -16.71 17.75 9.14
CA ASN A 348 -17.86 17.35 9.95
C ASN A 348 -18.60 16.15 9.34
N ASN A 349 -18.74 16.12 8.02
CA ASN A 349 -19.37 15.01 7.31
C ASN A 349 -18.56 13.70 7.47
N MET A 350 -17.24 13.77 7.48
CA MET A 350 -16.36 12.62 7.72
C MET A 350 -16.61 12.02 9.12
N PHE A 351 -16.76 12.86 10.16
CA PHE A 351 -17.10 12.41 11.51
C PHE A 351 -18.50 11.78 11.59
N GLN A 352 -19.50 12.40 10.96
CA GLN A 352 -20.88 11.89 10.94
C GLN A 352 -21.00 10.51 10.29
N ASN A 353 -20.16 10.22 9.29
CA ASN A 353 -20.11 8.92 8.63
C ASN A 353 -19.21 7.90 9.35
N GLY A 354 -18.71 8.23 10.54
CA GLY A 354 -17.85 7.32 11.33
C GLY A 354 -16.49 7.04 10.69
N VAL A 355 -16.03 7.90 9.78
CA VAL A 355 -14.72 7.74 9.15
C VAL A 355 -13.67 8.42 10.01
N GLU A 356 -12.80 7.63 10.64
CA GLU A 356 -11.76 8.16 11.50
C GLU A 356 -10.62 8.81 10.71
N PHE A 357 -10.00 9.81 11.34
CA PHE A 357 -8.84 10.50 10.79
C PHE A 357 -7.61 9.61 10.96
N ASN A 358 -6.85 9.46 9.88
CA ASN A 358 -5.49 8.93 9.95
C ASN A 358 -4.46 10.07 9.84
N GLY A 359 -3.17 9.76 9.99
CA GLY A 359 -2.09 10.76 9.87
C GLY A 359 -2.14 11.54 8.56
N VAL A 360 -2.51 10.90 7.44
CA VAL A 360 -2.65 11.56 6.13
C VAL A 360 -3.78 12.59 6.13
N THR A 361 -4.93 12.28 6.73
CA THR A 361 -6.06 13.22 6.87
C THR A 361 -5.66 14.44 7.69
N TYR A 362 -5.00 14.22 8.84
CA TYR A 362 -4.47 15.30 9.67
C TYR A 362 -3.49 16.18 8.89
N ASN A 363 -2.49 15.60 8.23
CA ASN A 363 -1.50 16.32 7.43
C ASN A 363 -2.14 17.10 6.26
N THR A 364 -3.19 16.56 5.63
CA THR A 364 -3.91 17.23 4.54
C THR A 364 -4.62 18.50 5.03
N ILE A 365 -5.34 18.41 6.16
CA ILE A 365 -6.04 19.56 6.74
C ILE A 365 -5.02 20.58 7.29
N LEU A 366 -3.95 20.11 7.96
CA LEU A 366 -2.88 20.97 8.45
C LEU A 366 -2.24 21.76 7.31
N LYS A 367 -1.87 21.10 6.21
CA LYS A 367 -1.35 21.75 5.01
C LYS A 367 -2.30 22.84 4.50
N GLY A 368 -3.60 22.55 4.46
CA GLY A 368 -4.63 23.52 4.10
C GLY A 368 -4.66 24.75 5.01
N PHE A 369 -4.74 24.55 6.32
CA PHE A 369 -4.76 25.63 7.31
C PHE A 369 -3.47 26.46 7.28
N CYS A 370 -2.31 25.81 7.22
CA CYS A 370 -1.00 26.45 7.08
C CYS A 370 -0.90 27.29 5.82
N ASN A 371 -1.45 26.83 4.68
CA ASN A 371 -1.41 27.60 3.43
C ASN A 371 -2.29 28.86 3.45
N VAL A 372 -3.37 28.83 4.22
CA VAL A 372 -4.33 29.94 4.38
C VAL A 372 -3.94 30.89 5.53
N GLY A 373 -2.99 30.49 6.40
CA GLY A 373 -2.53 31.29 7.54
C GLY A 373 -3.35 31.07 8.82
N MET A 374 -4.06 29.94 8.93
CA MET A 374 -4.84 29.55 10.10
C MET A 374 -4.00 28.74 11.10
N THR A 375 -2.89 29.32 11.56
CA THR A 375 -1.93 28.61 12.44
C THR A 375 -2.52 28.23 13.79
N ARG A 376 -3.50 28.98 14.32
CA ARG A 376 -4.17 28.64 15.59
C ARG A 376 -4.99 27.36 15.47
N GLU A 377 -5.76 27.22 14.39
CA GLU A 377 -6.56 26.03 14.10
C GLU A 377 -5.67 24.83 13.80
N ALA A 378 -4.53 25.05 13.14
CA ALA A 378 -3.50 24.03 12.94
C ALA A 378 -2.96 23.49 14.30
N LEU A 379 -2.66 24.37 15.27
CA LEU A 379 -2.23 23.95 16.61
C LEU A 379 -3.30 23.14 17.36
N LEU A 380 -4.57 23.56 17.29
CA LEU A 380 -5.67 22.81 17.90
C LEU A 380 -5.79 21.41 17.29
N LEU A 381 -5.54 21.29 15.99
CA LEU A 381 -5.60 20.03 15.27
C LEU A 381 -4.44 19.09 15.69
N ILE A 382 -3.24 19.61 15.92
CA ILE A 382 -2.11 18.86 16.50
C ILE A 382 -2.45 18.36 17.91
N GLY A 383 -3.03 19.22 18.75
CA GLY A 383 -3.46 18.83 20.10
C GLY A 383 -4.41 17.63 20.05
N LYS A 384 -5.37 17.64 19.11
CA LYS A 384 -6.26 16.49 18.87
C LYS A 384 -5.52 15.26 18.36
N MET A 385 -4.53 15.42 17.50
CA MET A 385 -3.71 14.32 16.96
C MET A 385 -2.94 13.61 18.08
N LYS A 386 -2.33 14.37 19.01
CA LYS A 386 -1.66 13.84 20.21
C LYS A 386 -2.62 13.12 21.16
N VAL A 387 -3.79 13.71 21.46
CA VAL A 387 -4.79 13.07 22.33
C VAL A 387 -5.29 11.73 21.76
N LYS A 388 -5.34 11.61 20.43
CA LYS A 388 -5.68 10.36 19.75
C LYS A 388 -4.53 9.36 19.65
N GLY A 389 -3.34 9.68 20.16
CA GLY A 389 -2.16 8.83 20.08
C GLY A 389 -1.61 8.67 18.66
N ILE A 390 -1.90 9.60 17.76
CA ILE A 390 -1.34 9.59 16.41
C ILE A 390 0.00 10.36 16.48
N PRO A 391 1.14 9.71 16.19
CA PRO A 391 2.45 10.36 16.29
C PRO A 391 2.59 11.44 15.24
N LEU A 392 3.27 12.54 15.60
CA LEU A 392 3.63 13.59 14.66
C LEU A 392 4.78 13.08 13.78
N ASP A 393 4.63 13.18 12.47
CA ASP A 393 5.67 12.78 11.53
C ASP A 393 6.47 13.99 11.02
N LEU A 394 7.56 13.70 10.30
CA LEU A 394 8.41 14.73 9.69
C LEU A 394 7.59 15.69 8.80
N ILE A 395 6.58 15.17 8.09
CA ILE A 395 5.72 15.99 7.22
C ILE A 395 4.92 17.00 8.05
N THR A 396 4.36 16.58 9.19
CA THR A 396 3.64 17.47 10.11
C THR A 396 4.52 18.64 10.54
N PHE A 397 5.76 18.38 10.95
CA PHE A 397 6.70 19.42 11.38
C PHE A 397 7.12 20.33 10.23
N ASN A 398 7.43 19.78 9.04
CA ASN A 398 7.78 20.55 7.85
C ASN A 398 6.70 21.60 7.52
N LEU A 399 5.43 21.18 7.55
CA LEU A 399 4.29 22.06 7.22
C LEU A 399 4.16 23.23 8.20
N LEU A 400 4.30 22.98 9.50
CA LEU A 400 4.12 23.97 10.55
C LEU A 400 5.28 24.95 10.64
N ILE A 401 6.51 24.46 10.59
CA ILE A 401 7.72 25.29 10.59
C ILE A 401 7.69 26.22 9.38
N HIS A 402 7.34 25.70 8.21
CA HIS A 402 7.17 26.51 7.00
C HIS A 402 6.09 27.59 7.17
N ALA A 403 4.92 27.24 7.73
CA ALA A 403 3.85 28.21 7.98
C ALA A 403 4.28 29.32 8.93
N TYR A 404 4.91 28.98 10.06
CA TYR A 404 5.38 29.96 11.04
C TYR A 404 6.49 30.85 10.50
N CYS A 405 7.43 30.30 9.74
CA CYS A 405 8.47 31.10 9.08
C CYS A 405 7.85 32.11 8.10
N ARG A 406 6.84 31.68 7.32
CA ARG A 406 6.13 32.56 6.38
C ARG A 406 5.30 33.65 7.07
N GLU A 407 4.73 33.36 8.23
CA GLU A 407 4.01 34.34 9.06
C GLU A 407 4.95 35.25 9.88
N GLY A 408 6.26 34.96 9.88
CA GLY A 408 7.22 35.67 10.71
C GLY A 408 7.17 35.33 12.20
N ASN A 409 6.55 34.21 12.57
CA ASN A 409 6.54 33.76 13.96
C ASN A 409 7.69 32.78 14.24
N ILE A 410 8.91 33.31 14.17
CA ILE A 410 10.13 32.49 14.28
C ILE A 410 10.24 31.80 15.65
N LEU A 411 9.80 32.43 16.74
CA LEU A 411 9.86 31.83 18.08
C LEU A 411 9.13 30.48 18.13
N ASN A 412 7.92 30.42 17.56
CA ASN A 412 7.16 29.18 17.49
C ASN A 412 7.80 28.17 16.54
N ALA A 413 8.37 28.61 15.41
CA ALA A 413 9.11 27.73 14.50
C ALA A 413 10.32 27.07 15.18
N THR A 414 11.11 27.84 15.95
CA THR A 414 12.25 27.32 16.71
C THR A 414 11.82 26.41 17.86
N GLY A 415 10.69 26.70 18.50
CA GLY A 415 10.11 25.84 19.54
C GLY A 415 9.67 24.48 19.00
N LEU A 416 9.18 24.42 17.75
CA LEU A 416 8.84 23.15 17.11
C LEU A 416 10.06 22.26 16.85
N ILE A 417 11.24 22.83 16.52
CA ILE A 417 12.48 22.06 16.38
C ILE A 417 12.81 21.34 17.70
N ALA A 418 12.71 22.03 18.84
CA ALA A 418 12.98 21.42 20.14
C ALA A 418 11.96 20.31 20.48
N LEU A 419 10.72 20.43 19.99
CA LEU A 419 9.70 19.38 20.15
C LEU A 419 10.00 18.15 19.29
N MET A 420 10.65 18.31 18.13
CA MET A 420 11.05 17.18 17.27
C MET A 420 12.02 16.24 17.99
N ASP A 421 12.97 16.80 18.76
CA ASP A 421 13.93 16.04 19.55
C ASP A 421 13.22 15.14 20.59
N VAL A 422 12.15 15.65 21.21
CA VAL A 422 11.34 14.91 22.20
C VAL A 422 10.54 13.78 21.54
N GLU A 423 10.01 14.02 20.34
CA GLU A 423 9.21 13.03 19.58
C GLU A 423 10.10 12.05 18.79
N SER A 424 11.43 12.08 18.99
CA SER A 424 12.41 11.25 18.27
C SER A 424 12.33 11.38 16.74
N CYS A 425 11.97 12.58 16.25
CA CYS A 425 11.97 12.93 14.84
C CYS A 425 13.16 13.83 14.54
N PHE A 426 13.94 13.51 13.51
CA PHE A 426 15.11 14.29 13.14
C PHE A 426 14.78 15.28 12.02
N PRO A 427 15.19 16.55 12.13
CA PRO A 427 14.99 17.54 11.07
C PRO A 427 15.67 17.11 9.75
N ASP A 428 15.04 17.40 8.62
CA ASP A 428 15.60 17.18 7.30
C ASP A 428 16.21 18.46 6.71
N ILE A 429 16.80 18.32 5.52
CA ILE A 429 17.36 19.43 4.75
C ILE A 429 16.33 20.54 4.50
N PHE A 430 15.04 20.18 4.38
CA PHE A 430 13.96 21.10 4.07
C PHE A 430 13.60 21.97 5.29
N ILE A 431 13.52 21.39 6.49
CA ILE A 431 13.28 22.13 7.74
C ILE A 431 14.37 23.17 7.95
N TYR A 432 15.64 22.76 7.91
CA TYR A 432 16.75 23.68 8.13
C TYR A 432 16.77 24.80 7.10
N THR A 433 16.60 24.47 5.81
CA THR A 433 16.55 25.47 4.73
C THR A 433 15.41 26.47 4.94
N THR A 434 14.22 25.97 5.31
CA THR A 434 13.03 26.80 5.53
C THR A 434 13.21 27.72 6.74
N LEU A 435 13.77 27.20 7.84
CA LEU A 435 14.02 27.97 9.05
C LEU A 435 15.09 29.05 8.84
N ILE A 436 16.20 28.69 8.20
CA ILE A 436 17.28 29.62 7.83
C ILE A 436 16.70 30.73 6.94
N SER A 437 15.97 30.37 5.88
CA SER A 437 15.34 31.37 5.00
C SER A 437 14.37 32.27 5.75
N GLY A 438 13.55 31.72 6.66
CA GLY A 438 12.61 32.49 7.48
C GLY A 438 13.33 33.47 8.41
N LEU A 439 14.42 33.04 9.06
CA LEU A 439 15.24 33.87 9.94
C LEU A 439 15.89 35.03 9.18
N LEU A 440 16.40 34.77 7.98
CA LEU A 440 17.03 35.79 7.14
C LEU A 440 16.04 36.86 6.66
N VAL A 441 14.81 36.47 6.32
CA VAL A 441 13.73 37.42 5.98
C VAL A 441 13.39 38.34 7.15
N GLN A 442 13.64 37.91 8.39
CA GLN A 442 13.48 38.74 9.59
C GLN A 442 14.74 39.51 9.99
N HIS A 443 15.76 39.51 9.14
CA HIS A 443 17.08 40.12 9.41
C HIS A 443 17.79 39.53 10.64
N ARG A 444 17.50 38.27 11.01
CA ARG A 444 18.13 37.54 12.13
C ARG A 444 19.29 36.66 11.62
N LEU A 445 20.33 37.30 11.10
CA LEU A 445 21.46 36.59 10.46
C LEU A 445 22.22 35.67 11.43
N GLU A 446 22.47 36.11 12.67
CA GLU A 446 23.22 35.31 13.65
C GLU A 446 22.52 33.98 13.96
N ASP A 447 21.20 34.02 14.16
CA ASP A 447 20.38 32.82 14.38
C ASP A 447 20.37 31.92 13.14
N ALA A 448 20.31 32.50 11.94
CA ALA A 448 20.37 31.74 10.69
C ALA A 448 21.70 30.99 10.55
N LEU A 449 22.82 31.63 10.91
CA LEU A 449 24.15 31.01 10.92
C LEU A 449 24.28 29.93 12.00
N PHE A 450 23.66 30.12 13.17
CA PHE A 450 23.58 29.09 14.20
C PHE A 450 22.90 27.81 13.66
N TYR A 451 21.75 27.94 13.00
CA TYR A 451 21.04 26.79 12.43
C TYR A 451 21.78 26.16 11.23
N LEU A 452 22.54 26.95 10.46
CA LEU A 452 23.43 26.41 9.42
C LEU A 452 24.54 25.54 10.03
N LEU A 453 25.16 25.98 11.12
CA LEU A 453 26.17 25.20 11.83
C LEU A 453 25.57 23.93 12.46
N LYS A 454 24.37 24.04 13.06
CA LYS A 454 23.64 22.88 13.59
C LYS A 454 23.38 21.83 12.50
N MET A 455 22.86 22.26 11.35
CA MET A 455 22.63 21.42 10.18
C MET A 455 23.89 20.66 9.74
N LEU A 456 25.03 21.35 9.68
CA LEU A 456 26.33 20.73 9.33
C LEU A 456 26.82 19.76 10.40
N SER A 457 26.63 20.07 11.69
CA SER A 457 27.02 19.19 12.80
C SER A 457 26.25 17.88 12.83
N GLU A 458 25.02 17.87 12.33
CA GLU A 458 24.17 16.69 12.18
C GLU A 458 24.46 15.91 10.88
N GLY A 459 25.47 16.33 10.11
CA GLY A 459 25.88 15.69 8.86
C GLY A 459 24.98 16.00 7.67
N ILE A 460 24.09 16.99 7.77
CA ILE A 460 23.17 17.38 6.69
C ILE A 460 23.85 18.46 5.85
N GLN A 461 23.99 18.21 4.55
CA GLN A 461 24.63 19.14 3.62
C GLN A 461 23.63 20.21 3.14
N PRO A 462 23.96 21.51 3.17
CA PRO A 462 23.12 22.58 2.63
C PRO A 462 22.87 22.40 1.12
N ASN A 463 21.66 22.72 0.67
CA ASN A 463 21.33 22.70 -0.76
C ASN A 463 21.49 24.10 -1.38
N VAL A 464 21.28 24.17 -2.70
CA VAL A 464 21.34 25.41 -3.48
C VAL A 464 20.42 26.49 -2.88
N ALA A 465 19.20 26.12 -2.47
CA ALA A 465 18.25 27.08 -1.90
C ALA A 465 18.73 27.65 -0.56
N THR A 466 19.40 26.86 0.28
CA THR A 466 20.01 27.33 1.53
C THR A 466 21.08 28.40 1.25
N TRP A 467 21.97 28.12 0.29
CA TRP A 467 23.05 29.07 -0.09
C TRP A 467 22.51 30.33 -0.76
N ASP A 468 21.54 30.20 -1.66
CA ASP A 468 20.91 31.35 -2.31
C ASP A 468 20.24 32.30 -1.31
N ALA A 469 19.60 31.74 -0.26
CA ALA A 469 18.98 32.55 0.79
C ALA A 469 20.04 33.32 1.58
N LEU A 470 21.14 32.67 1.97
CA LEU A 470 22.25 33.29 2.69
C LEU A 470 22.93 34.39 1.87
N VAL A 471 23.26 34.12 0.61
CA VAL A 471 23.91 35.11 -0.29
C VAL A 471 23.05 36.35 -0.46
N ARG A 472 21.73 36.19 -0.67
CA ARG A 472 20.80 37.33 -0.76
C ARG A 472 20.82 38.18 0.51
N ALA A 473 20.73 37.55 1.68
CA ALA A 473 20.76 38.28 2.95
C ALA A 473 22.09 39.02 3.20
N PHE A 474 23.23 38.41 2.84
CA PHE A 474 24.53 39.08 2.92
C PHE A 474 24.63 40.30 2.00
N LEU A 475 24.11 40.21 0.76
CA LEU A 475 24.11 41.33 -0.18
C LEU A 475 23.21 42.48 0.29
N GLU A 476 22.07 42.18 0.92
CA GLU A 476 21.19 43.16 1.54
C GLU A 476 21.88 43.90 2.69
N GLN A 477 22.61 43.18 3.55
CA GLN A 477 23.33 43.76 4.68
C GLN A 477 24.50 44.68 4.26
N ILE A 478 25.12 44.40 3.11
CA ILE A 478 26.21 45.21 2.52
C ILE A 478 25.67 46.42 1.74
N GLY A 479 24.34 46.54 1.55
CA GLY A 479 23.71 47.68 0.86
C GLY A 479 23.86 47.67 -0.66
N CYS A 480 24.22 46.54 -1.28
CA CYS A 480 24.42 46.42 -2.73
C CYS A 480 23.11 46.17 -3.50
N PHE A 481 22.13 47.07 -3.40
CA PHE A 481 20.87 46.95 -4.16
C PHE A 481 20.99 47.44 -5.62
N VAL A 482 22.05 48.19 -5.97
CA VAL A 482 22.22 48.80 -7.30
C VAL A 482 22.73 47.79 -8.35
N THR A 483 23.29 46.66 -7.94
CA THR A 483 23.90 45.68 -8.85
C THR A 483 22.99 44.51 -9.24
N THR A 484 21.93 44.21 -8.49
CA THR A 484 21.04 43.08 -8.78
C THR A 484 20.12 43.33 -9.97
N GLN A 485 19.58 44.55 -10.14
CA GLN A 485 18.86 44.93 -11.37
C GLN A 485 19.75 44.89 -12.62
N ARG A 486 21.07 45.12 -12.48
CA ARG A 486 22.02 45.00 -13.59
C ARG A 486 22.38 43.54 -13.92
N LEU A 487 22.42 42.66 -12.92
CA LEU A 487 22.68 41.23 -13.13
C LEU A 487 21.49 40.52 -13.78
N GLU A 488 20.25 40.87 -13.42
CA GLU A 488 19.05 40.34 -14.08
C GLU A 488 18.97 40.77 -15.56
N HIS A 489 19.46 41.97 -15.90
CA HIS A 489 19.54 42.44 -17.30
C HIS A 489 20.68 41.80 -18.10
N ILE A 490 21.72 41.28 -17.44
CA ILE A 490 22.85 40.58 -18.09
C ILE A 490 22.54 39.09 -18.29
N LEU A 491 21.72 38.48 -17.43
CA LEU A 491 21.29 37.07 -17.54
C LEU A 491 20.05 36.86 -18.42
N SER A 492 19.41 37.94 -18.91
CA SER A 492 18.26 37.91 -19.81
C SER A 492 18.59 38.26 -21.28
N ASN A 493 19.88 38.40 -21.60
CA ASN A 493 20.44 38.39 -22.96
C ASN A 493 21.34 37.17 -23.12
#